data_AF-A0A377D1M2-F1
#
_entry.id   AF-A0A377D1M2-F1
#
_cell.length_a   1.000
_cell.length_b   1.000
_cell.length_c   1.000
_cell.angle_alpha   90.00
_cell.angle_beta   90.00
_cell.angle_gamma   90.00
#
_symmetry.space_group_name_H-M   'P 1'
#
loop_
_entity.id
_entity.type
_entity.pdbx_description
1 polymer ?
#
loop_
_entity_poly.entity_id
_entity_poly.type
_entity_poly.pdbx_seq_one_letter_code
_entity_poly.pdbx_strand_id
1 'polypeptide(L)'
;MHSQIWVVSTLLISIVLIVLTIVKFKFHPFLALLLASFFVGTMMGMGPLDMVNAIESGIGGTLGFLAAVIGLGTILGKMMEVSGAAERIGLTLQRCRWLSVDVIMVLVGLICGITLFVEVGVVL
;
A
#
# COMPACT_ATOMS: atom_id res chain seq x y z
N MET A 1 2.60 26.72 -23.77
CA MET A 1 1.53 25.95 -24.47
C MET A 1 1.01 24.88 -23.51
N HIS A 2 0.16 25.28 -22.57
CA HIS A 2 -0.52 24.41 -21.60
C HIS A 2 -1.72 23.71 -22.26
N SER A 3 -1.46 22.80 -23.19
CA SER A 3 -2.56 21.98 -23.71
C SER A 3 -2.88 20.91 -22.67
N GLN A 4 -4.13 20.86 -22.19
CA GLN A 4 -4.62 19.79 -21.31
C GLN A 4 -4.26 18.39 -21.86
N ILE A 5 -4.22 18.28 -23.18
CA ILE A 5 -3.83 17.09 -23.94
C ILE A 5 -2.40 16.65 -23.62
N TRP A 6 -1.47 17.59 -23.43
CA TRP A 6 -0.06 17.28 -23.12
C TRP A 6 0.08 16.68 -21.73
N VAL A 7 -0.61 17.25 -20.73
CA VAL A 7 -0.59 16.74 -19.35
C VAL A 7 -1.21 15.36 -19.29
N VAL A 8 -2.37 15.16 -19.92
CA VAL A 8 -3.05 13.86 -19.96
C VAL A 8 -2.20 12.80 -20.68
N SER A 9 -1.54 13.16 -21.78
CA SER A 9 -0.67 12.25 -22.52
C SER A 9 0.55 11.81 -21.68
N THR A 10 1.21 12.74 -21.01
CA THR A 10 2.33 12.43 -20.11
C THR A 10 1.91 11.53 -18.95
N LEU A 11 0.71 11.75 -18.40
CA LEU A 11 0.17 10.96 -17.30
C LEU A 11 -0.15 9.51 -17.75
N LEU A 12 -0.80 9.35 -18.90
CA LEU A 12 -1.04 8.02 -19.49
C LEU A 12 0.26 7.28 -19.77
N ILE A 13 1.26 7.96 -20.32
CA ILE A 13 2.59 7.39 -20.59
C ILE A 13 3.27 6.97 -19.29
N SER A 14 3.17 7.75 -18.20
CA SER A 14 3.80 7.38 -16.94
C SER A 14 3.13 6.15 -16.31
N ILE A 15 1.81 6.01 -16.38
CA ILE A 15 1.10 4.81 -15.92
C ILE A 15 1.57 3.58 -16.68
N VAL A 16 1.64 3.68 -18.01
CA VAL A 16 2.16 2.58 -18.86
C VAL A 16 3.61 2.27 -18.50
N LEU A 17 4.44 3.28 -18.29
CA LEU A 17 5.84 3.11 -17.86
C LEU A 17 5.91 2.34 -16.54
N ILE A 18 5.12 2.71 -15.52
CA ILE A 18 5.08 2.04 -14.21
C ILE A 18 4.70 0.56 -14.40
N VAL A 19 3.57 0.30 -15.07
CA VAL A 19 3.06 -1.08 -15.27
C VAL A 19 4.07 -1.93 -16.01
N LEU A 20 4.68 -1.40 -17.07
CA LEU A 20 5.65 -2.12 -17.89
C LEU A 20 6.95 -2.38 -17.11
N THR A 21 7.39 -1.42 -16.30
CA THR A 21 8.57 -1.54 -15.43
C THR A 21 8.36 -2.59 -14.33
N ILE A 22 7.17 -2.68 -13.75
CA ILE A 22 6.85 -3.69 -12.72
C ILE A 22 6.66 -5.07 -13.36
N VAL A 23 5.80 -5.19 -14.36
CA VAL A 23 5.39 -6.49 -14.91
C VAL A 23 6.48 -7.12 -15.79
N LYS A 24 7.12 -6.33 -16.65
CA LYS A 24 8.09 -6.85 -17.63
C LYS A 24 9.51 -6.83 -17.09
N PHE A 25 9.93 -5.74 -16.46
CA PHE A 25 11.29 -5.59 -15.94
C PHE A 25 11.46 -6.11 -14.50
N LYS A 26 10.36 -6.49 -13.82
CA LYS A 26 10.37 -7.03 -12.45
C LYS A 26 11.08 -6.12 -11.44
N PHE A 27 11.04 -4.81 -11.65
CA PHE A 27 11.54 -3.86 -10.66
C PHE A 27 10.62 -3.80 -9.45
N HIS A 28 11.21 -3.46 -8.29
CA HIS A 28 10.44 -3.19 -7.08
C HIS A 28 9.48 -1.99 -7.33
N PRO A 29 8.20 -2.05 -6.92
CA PRO A 29 7.21 -1.01 -7.20
C PRO A 29 7.66 0.40 -6.79
N PHE A 30 8.31 0.51 -5.63
CA PHE A 30 8.91 1.75 -5.16
C PHE A 30 9.88 2.37 -6.19
N LEU A 31 10.79 1.55 -6.75
CA LEU A 31 11.77 2.02 -7.72
C LEU A 31 11.11 2.43 -9.04
N ALA A 32 10.09 1.69 -9.46
CA ALA A 32 9.31 2.01 -10.65
C ALA A 32 8.55 3.34 -10.52
N LEU A 33 7.93 3.59 -9.36
CA LEU A 33 7.26 4.85 -9.05
C LEU A 33 8.26 6.01 -9.03
N LEU A 34 9.43 5.81 -8.42
CA LEU A 34 10.48 6.83 -8.35
C LEU A 34 10.96 7.23 -9.77
N LEU A 35 11.22 6.24 -10.62
CA LEU A 35 11.60 6.46 -12.02
C LEU A 35 10.52 7.20 -12.81
N ALA A 36 9.25 6.81 -12.60
CA ALA A 36 8.12 7.45 -13.27
C ALA A 36 7.90 8.88 -12.80
N SER A 37 8.11 9.18 -11.51
CA SER A 37 8.03 10.55 -10.98
C SER A 37 9.14 11.44 -11.56
N PHE A 38 10.37 10.92 -11.67
CA PHE A 38 11.45 11.61 -12.40
C PHE A 38 11.08 11.86 -13.86
N PHE A 39 10.52 10.85 -14.55
CA PHE A 39 10.06 10.99 -15.94
C PHE A 39 8.98 12.08 -16.07
N VAL A 40 7.96 12.09 -15.22
CA VAL A 40 6.87 13.07 -15.26
C VAL A 40 7.39 14.48 -14.99
N GLY A 41 8.21 14.68 -13.95
CA GLY A 41 8.70 16.03 -13.64
C GLY A 41 9.64 16.58 -14.71
N THR A 42 10.40 15.73 -15.42
CA THR A 42 11.23 16.17 -16.56
C THR A 42 10.34 16.60 -17.73
N MET A 43 9.29 15.84 -18.03
CA MET A 43 8.31 16.17 -19.07
C MET A 43 7.48 17.42 -18.74
N MET A 44 7.29 17.71 -17.45
CA MET A 44 6.64 18.94 -16.98
C MET A 44 7.59 20.14 -16.88
N GLY A 45 8.89 19.96 -17.12
CA GLY A 45 9.89 21.03 -17.06
C GLY A 45 10.18 21.54 -15.64
N MET A 46 9.98 20.70 -14.62
CA MET A 46 10.30 21.05 -13.24
C MET A 46 11.81 21.14 -13.01
N GLY A 47 12.25 22.09 -12.18
CA GLY A 47 13.63 22.16 -11.75
C GLY A 47 14.04 20.90 -10.95
N PRO A 48 15.34 20.51 -10.96
CA PRO A 48 15.79 19.31 -10.25
C PRO A 48 15.46 19.31 -8.75
N LEU A 49 15.60 20.47 -8.10
CA LEU A 49 15.27 20.64 -6.67
C LEU A 49 13.76 20.54 -6.42
N ASP A 50 12.95 21.17 -7.27
CA ASP A 50 11.49 21.16 -7.14
C ASP A 50 10.92 19.75 -7.33
N MET A 51 11.51 18.98 -8.23
CA MET A 51 11.14 17.59 -8.46
C MET A 51 11.43 16.71 -7.24
N VAL A 52 12.62 16.83 -6.63
CA VAL A 52 12.95 16.08 -5.41
C VAL A 52 12.02 16.48 -4.27
N ASN A 53 11.77 17.78 -4.07
CA ASN A 53 10.83 18.27 -3.07
C ASN A 53 9.40 17.75 -3.31
N ALA A 54 8.94 17.69 -4.55
CA ALA A 54 7.61 17.16 -4.88
C ALA A 54 7.51 15.65 -4.61
N ILE A 55 8.56 14.88 -4.94
CA ILE A 55 8.63 13.45 -4.64
C ILE A 55 8.65 13.22 -3.13
N GLU A 56 9.49 13.97 -2.39
CA GLU A 56 9.59 13.87 -0.93
C GLU A 56 8.28 14.28 -0.25
N SER A 57 7.61 15.34 -0.72
CA SER A 57 6.32 15.76 -0.18
C SER A 57 5.22 14.73 -0.44
N GLY A 58 5.15 14.15 -1.65
CA GLY A 58 4.16 13.13 -1.97
C GLY A 58 4.36 11.83 -1.18
N ILE A 59 5.60 11.33 -1.16
CA ILE A 59 5.95 10.13 -0.40
C ILE A 59 5.85 10.39 1.11
N GLY A 60 6.34 11.53 1.60
CA GLY A 60 6.32 11.89 3.01
C GLY A 60 4.90 12.07 3.56
N GLY A 61 3.98 12.65 2.79
CA GLY A 61 2.58 12.76 3.18
C GLY A 61 1.89 11.40 3.32
N THR A 62 2.12 10.50 2.35
CA THR A 62 1.54 9.16 2.37
C THR A 62 2.17 8.27 3.44
N LEU A 63 3.51 8.25 3.55
CA LEU A 63 4.24 7.51 4.58
C LEU A 63 3.96 8.06 5.98
N GLY A 64 3.77 9.36 6.17
CA GLY A 64 3.46 9.94 7.47
C GLY A 64 2.13 9.43 8.02
N PHE A 65 1.10 9.41 7.19
CA PHE A 65 -0.20 8.84 7.55
C PHE A 65 -0.10 7.32 7.78
N LEU A 66 0.52 6.59 6.84
CA LEU A 66 0.68 5.14 6.94
C LEU A 66 1.55 4.73 8.14
N ALA A 67 2.57 5.48 8.50
CA ALA A 67 3.46 5.16 9.63
C ALA A 67 2.71 5.10 10.96
N ALA A 68 1.75 6.00 11.18
CA ALA A 68 0.92 5.98 12.39
C ALA A 68 0.03 4.73 12.43
N VAL A 69 -0.64 4.41 11.33
CA VAL A 69 -1.57 3.27 11.28
C VAL A 69 -0.82 1.94 11.30
N ILE A 70 0.28 1.80 10.54
CA ILE A 70 1.14 0.63 10.57
C ILE A 70 1.77 0.47 11.97
N GLY A 71 2.24 1.56 12.57
CA GLY A 71 2.82 1.54 13.92
C GLY A 71 1.82 1.02 14.96
N LEU A 72 0.63 1.61 15.02
CA LEU A 72 -0.45 1.15 15.91
C LEU A 72 -0.89 -0.28 15.60
N GLY A 73 -1.00 -0.63 14.32
CA GLY A 73 -1.32 -1.97 13.85
C GLY A 73 -0.29 -2.99 14.32
N THR A 74 1.01 -2.71 14.20
CA THR A 74 2.07 -3.62 14.67
C THR A 74 2.04 -3.82 16.19
N ILE A 75 1.74 -2.77 16.96
CA ILE A 75 1.57 -2.87 18.42
C ILE A 75 0.36 -3.75 18.75
N LEU A 76 -0.80 -3.49 18.12
CA LEU A 76 -2.00 -4.30 18.30
C LEU A 76 -1.75 -5.76 17.92
N GLY A 77 -1.09 -6.00 16.79
CA GLY A 77 -0.73 -7.33 16.30
C GLY A 77 0.14 -8.08 17.29
N LYS A 78 1.16 -7.41 17.85
CA LYS A 78 2.01 -8.03 18.88
C LYS A 78 1.26 -8.30 20.17
N MET A 79 0.37 -7.40 20.58
CA MET A 79 -0.48 -7.63 21.75
C MET A 79 -1.43 -8.81 21.53
N MET A 80 -2.01 -8.97 20.33
CA MET A 80 -2.86 -10.11 19.99
C MET A 80 -2.08 -11.43 19.98
N GLU A 81 -0.84 -11.42 19.48
CA GLU A 81 0.08 -12.57 19.51
C GLU A 81 0.38 -13.00 20.95
N VAL A 82 0.79 -12.06 21.81
CA VAL A 82 1.22 -12.36 23.19
C VAL A 82 0.03 -12.71 24.10
N SER A 83 -1.14 -12.11 23.88
CA SER A 83 -2.35 -12.40 24.69
C SER A 83 -3.09 -13.68 24.28
N GLY A 84 -2.76 -14.28 23.13
CA GLY A 84 -3.54 -15.38 22.57
C GLY A 84 -4.97 -14.97 22.19
N ALA A 85 -5.22 -13.67 21.98
CA ALA A 85 -6.56 -13.17 21.65
C ALA A 85 -7.14 -13.81 20.38
N ALA A 86 -6.30 -13.96 19.34
CA ALA A 86 -6.70 -14.61 18.09
C ALA A 86 -7.10 -16.09 18.31
N GLU A 87 -6.37 -16.81 19.16
CA GLU A 87 -6.68 -18.19 19.52
C GLU A 87 -8.00 -18.28 20.29
N ARG A 88 -8.24 -17.36 21.24
CA ARG A 88 -9.53 -17.30 21.96
C ARG A 88 -10.73 -17.00 21.06
N ILE A 89 -10.56 -16.17 20.03
CA ILE A 89 -11.60 -15.92 19.02
C ILE A 89 -11.88 -17.21 18.23
N GLY A 90 -10.83 -17.92 17.78
CA GLY A 90 -10.96 -19.19 17.06
C GLY A 90 -11.67 -20.27 17.87
N LEU A 91 -11.27 -20.47 19.12
CA LEU A 91 -11.91 -21.44 20.03
C LEU A 91 -13.37 -21.09 20.34
N THR A 92 -13.72 -19.80 20.33
CA THR A 92 -15.11 -19.36 20.53
C THR A 92 -15.95 -19.60 19.27
N LEU A 93 -15.40 -19.36 18.09
CA LEU A 93 -16.05 -19.69 16.82
C LEU A 93 -16.22 -21.20 16.63
N GLN A 94 -15.30 -22.01 17.13
CA GLN A 94 -15.39 -23.48 17.09
C GLN A 94 -16.60 -24.03 17.85
N ARG A 95 -17.16 -23.28 18.83
CA ARG A 95 -18.41 -23.68 19.49
C ARG A 95 -19.62 -23.59 18.57
N CYS A 96 -19.56 -22.85 17.47
CA CYS A 96 -20.62 -22.83 16.47
C CYS A 96 -20.55 -24.09 15.59
N ARG A 97 -21.52 -25.00 15.78
CA ARG A 97 -21.56 -26.32 15.13
C ARG A 97 -21.71 -26.27 13.60
N TRP A 98 -22.00 -25.11 13.03
CA TRP A 98 -22.19 -24.88 11.59
C TRP A 98 -20.93 -24.36 10.87
N LEU A 99 -19.83 -24.05 11.58
CA LEU A 99 -18.57 -23.64 10.93
C LEU A 99 -17.56 -24.78 10.87
N SER A 100 -17.03 -25.04 9.67
CA SER A 100 -15.85 -25.88 9.47
C SER A 100 -14.57 -25.19 9.95
N VAL A 101 -13.55 -25.97 10.34
CA VAL A 101 -12.27 -25.46 10.85
C VAL A 101 -11.60 -24.50 9.86
N ASP A 102 -11.65 -24.81 8.55
CA ASP A 102 -11.09 -23.95 7.51
C ASP A 102 -11.77 -22.57 7.46
N VAL A 103 -13.10 -22.53 7.61
CA VAL A 103 -13.88 -21.29 7.58
C VAL A 103 -13.58 -20.44 8.82
N ILE A 104 -13.37 -21.07 9.98
CA ILE A 104 -12.98 -20.37 11.21
C ILE A 104 -11.60 -19.74 11.04
N MET A 105 -10.63 -20.47 10.50
CA MET A 105 -9.28 -19.94 10.24
C MET A 105 -9.32 -18.74 9.29
N VAL A 106 -10.13 -18.81 8.23
CA VAL A 106 -10.34 -17.69 7.30
C VAL A 106 -11.01 -16.51 8.00
N LEU A 107 -12.05 -16.72 8.81
CA LEU A 107 -12.74 -15.66 9.54
C LEU A 107 -11.84 -14.97 10.57
N VAL A 108 -11.07 -15.74 11.34
CA VAL A 108 -10.10 -15.19 12.29
C VAL A 108 -9.03 -14.40 11.56
N GLY A 109 -8.49 -14.95 10.46
CA GLY A 109 -7.53 -14.26 9.60
C GLY A 109 -8.10 -12.99 8.95
N LEU A 110 -9.38 -13.00 8.58
CA LEU A 110 -10.08 -11.84 8.04
C LEU A 110 -10.25 -10.76 9.11
N ILE A 111 -10.78 -11.10 10.29
CA ILE A 111 -11.04 -10.15 11.37
C ILE A 111 -9.73 -9.54 11.89
N CYS A 112 -8.72 -10.38 12.14
CA CYS A 112 -7.42 -9.93 12.62
C CYS A 112 -6.60 -9.25 11.52
N GLY A 113 -6.72 -9.72 10.27
CA GLY A 113 -6.02 -9.13 9.12
C GLY A 113 -6.57 -7.76 8.75
N ILE A 114 -7.90 -7.57 8.86
CA ILE A 114 -8.54 -6.28 8.57
C ILE A 114 -8.00 -5.16 9.46
N THR A 115 -7.82 -5.44 10.75
CA THR A 115 -7.30 -4.44 11.70
C THR A 115 -5.81 -4.18 11.55
N LEU A 116 -5.06 -5.09 10.94
CA LEU A 116 -3.60 -5.03 10.86
C LEU A 116 -3.05 -4.58 9.49
N PHE A 117 -3.75 -4.88 8.39
CA PHE A 117 -3.18 -4.77 7.04
C PHE A 117 -4.09 -4.15 5.99
N VAL A 118 -5.36 -3.84 6.26
CA VAL A 118 -6.26 -3.33 5.21
C VAL A 118 -5.74 -2.06 4.57
N GLU A 119 -5.10 -1.18 5.30
CA GLU A 119 -4.61 0.07 4.71
C GLU A 119 -3.32 -0.13 3.89
N VAL A 120 -2.46 -1.06 4.29
CA VAL A 120 -1.20 -1.36 3.59
C VAL A 120 -1.45 -2.18 2.33
N GLY A 121 -2.40 -3.13 2.37
CA GLY A 121 -2.76 -3.98 1.24
C GLY A 121 -3.69 -3.31 0.22
N VAL A 122 -4.27 -2.15 0.53
CA VAL A 122 -5.09 -1.37 -0.42
C VAL A 122 -4.24 -0.36 -1.21
N VAL A 123 -3.06 0.03 -0.69
CA VAL A 123 -2.16 1.01 -1.33
C VAL A 123 -1.07 0.35 -2.19
N LEU A 124 -0.78 -0.94 -1.95
CA LEU A 124 0.15 -1.78 -2.72
C LEU A 124 -0.59 -2.72 -3.67
#